data_AF-A0A847JVM0-F1
#
_entry.id   AF-A0A847JVM0-F1
#
_cell.length_a   1.000
_cell.length_b   1.000
_cell.length_c   1.000
_cell.angle_alpha   90.00
_cell.angle_beta   90.00
_cell.angle_gamma   90.00
#
_symmetry.space_group_name_H-M   'P 1'
#
loop_
_entity.id
_entity.type
_entity.pdbx_description
1 polymer ?
#
loop_
_entity_poly.entity_id
_entity_poly.type
_entity_poly.pdbx_seq_one_letter_code
_entity_poly.pdbx_strand_id
1 'polypeptide(L)'
;MKRSRTGFTLIELLVVIAIIAILAAILFPVFAKARDQARRTSCLSNVKQLGLGILMYVQDYDENFLTTQNGLGGDYPGWDPYCGTWVGFRSWVRIVQPYVKNKQLCLCPSGPRNFMLGGTGVADGMATDFPEGNHFLFKHCIAAAGDFLGRPMKLSDFNVPSSIVLIHEYASYHNNQQAVMTMIDPQLVQGLNLNVCFMDGHAKYVPGGQFRQARLPASGHPYGNPPQNLDLNWLVRDDGAWTWDGRDQNARDVD
;
A
#
# COMPACT_ATOMS: atom_id res chain seq x y z
N MET A 1 -13.28 61.95 -37.52
CA MET A 1 -11.91 61.38 -37.44
C MET A 1 -11.97 59.88 -37.72
N LYS A 2 -11.45 59.42 -38.87
CA LYS A 2 -11.33 57.97 -39.17
C LYS A 2 -10.18 57.42 -38.34
N ARG A 3 -10.46 56.53 -37.37
CA ARG A 3 -9.41 55.75 -36.70
C ARG A 3 -8.75 54.86 -37.74
N SER A 4 -7.44 55.01 -37.97
CA SER A 4 -6.70 54.01 -38.74
C SER A 4 -6.72 52.72 -37.93
N ARG A 5 -7.20 51.64 -38.54
CA ARG A 5 -7.03 50.30 -37.99
C ARG A 5 -5.65 49.84 -38.41
N THR A 6 -4.71 49.79 -37.46
CA THR A 6 -3.43 49.10 -37.65
C THR A 6 -3.72 47.61 -37.69
N GLY A 7 -3.54 46.98 -38.86
CA GLY A 7 -3.68 45.54 -39.03
C GLY A 7 -2.45 44.83 -38.46
N PHE A 8 -2.67 43.71 -37.77
CA PHE A 8 -1.59 42.84 -37.31
C PHE A 8 -0.92 42.20 -38.53
N THR A 9 0.41 42.23 -38.60
CA THR A 9 1.14 41.56 -39.67
C THR A 9 1.20 40.05 -39.40
N LEU A 10 1.23 39.26 -40.46
CA LEU A 10 1.33 37.80 -40.36
C LEU A 10 2.61 37.37 -39.63
N ILE A 11 3.70 38.13 -39.77
CA ILE A 11 4.99 37.86 -39.12
C ILE A 11 4.89 38.06 -37.60
N GLU A 12 4.25 39.13 -37.14
CA GLU A 12 4.07 39.38 -35.69
C GLU A 12 3.27 38.26 -35.03
N LEU A 13 2.24 37.75 -35.70
CA LEU A 13 1.46 36.63 -35.20
C LEU A 13 2.30 35.34 -35.17
N LEU A 14 3.08 35.08 -36.22
CA LEU A 14 3.94 33.89 -36.31
C LEU A 14 5.03 33.86 -35.23
N VAL A 15 5.66 35.00 -34.92
CA VAL A 15 6.69 35.08 -33.87
C VAL A 15 6.07 34.80 -32.49
N VAL A 16 4.89 35.33 -32.21
CA VAL A 16 4.21 35.12 -30.92
C VAL A 16 3.86 33.65 -30.72
N ILE A 17 3.28 32.99 -31.73
CA ILE A 17 2.97 31.56 -31.61
C ILE A 17 4.24 30.71 -31.49
N ALA A 18 5.34 31.10 -32.15
CA ALA A 18 6.62 30.40 -32.04
C ALA A 18 7.20 30.50 -30.62
N ILE A 19 7.13 31.67 -30.00
CA ILE A 19 7.56 31.85 -28.60
C ILE A 19 6.68 31.03 -27.66
N ILE A 20 5.35 31.08 -27.82
CA ILE A 20 4.42 30.28 -27.00
C ILE A 20 4.71 28.78 -27.16
N ALA A 21 4.97 28.32 -28.38
CA ALA A 21 5.29 26.92 -28.65
C ALA A 21 6.59 26.47 -27.95
N ILE A 22 7.64 27.29 -27.98
CA ILE A 22 8.90 27.01 -27.29
C ILE A 22 8.69 26.96 -25.77
N LEU A 23 7.98 27.94 -25.21
CA LEU A 23 7.71 27.98 -23.77
C LEU A 23 6.87 26.78 -23.33
N ALA A 24 5.82 26.44 -24.08
CA ALA A 24 4.97 25.30 -23.81
C ALA A 24 5.75 23.97 -23.88
N ALA A 25 6.65 23.82 -24.86
CA ALA A 25 7.48 22.63 -25.03
C ALA A 25 8.37 22.35 -23.81
N ILE A 26 8.87 23.39 -23.13
CA ILE A 26 9.68 23.24 -21.91
C ILE A 26 8.78 23.11 -20.67
N LEU A 27 7.68 23.86 -20.61
CA LEU A 27 6.82 23.91 -19.43
C LEU A 27 6.02 22.62 -19.22
N PHE A 28 5.51 21.99 -20.29
CA PHE A 28 4.72 20.76 -20.18
C PHE A 28 5.44 19.58 -19.53
N PRO A 29 6.67 19.19 -19.91
CA PRO A 29 7.36 18.07 -19.27
C PRO A 29 7.71 18.36 -17.80
N VAL A 30 8.06 19.62 -17.47
CA VAL A 30 8.35 20.02 -16.09
C VAL A 30 7.08 19.98 -15.23
N PHE A 31 5.98 20.52 -15.75
CA PHE A 31 4.70 20.52 -15.06
C PHE A 31 4.17 19.10 -14.82
N ALA A 32 4.33 18.19 -15.79
CA ALA A 32 3.95 16.80 -15.64
C ALA A 32 4.70 16.11 -14.48
N LYS A 33 6.02 16.30 -14.41
CA LYS A 33 6.86 15.77 -13.31
C LYS A 33 6.47 16.36 -11.95
N ALA A 34 6.26 17.68 -11.89
CA ALA A 34 5.84 18.35 -10.65
C ALA A 34 4.48 17.84 -10.15
N ARG A 35 3.53 17.63 -11.07
CA ARG A 35 2.20 17.09 -10.75
C ARG A 35 2.28 15.66 -10.22
N ASP A 36 3.11 14.80 -10.80
CA ASP A 36 3.27 13.43 -10.32
C ASP A 36 3.92 13.37 -8.94
N GLN A 37 4.95 14.18 -8.70
CA GLN A 37 5.59 14.31 -7.39
C GLN A 37 4.61 14.81 -6.32
N ALA A 38 3.72 15.75 -6.67
CA ALA A 38 2.66 16.22 -5.78
C ALA A 38 1.68 15.10 -5.42
N ARG A 39 1.22 14.33 -6.41
CA ARG A 39 0.33 13.17 -6.18
C ARG A 39 0.99 12.12 -5.29
N ARG A 40 2.27 11.83 -5.51
CA ARG A 40 3.05 10.92 -4.66
C ARG A 40 3.12 11.37 -3.23
N THR A 41 3.34 12.66 -3.01
CA THR A 41 3.35 13.26 -1.67
C THR A 41 1.98 13.11 -1.00
N SER A 42 0.89 13.25 -1.75
CA SER A 42 -0.46 12.97 -1.22
C SER A 42 -0.64 11.49 -0.85
N CYS A 43 -0.20 10.54 -1.70
CA CYS A 43 -0.29 9.11 -1.37
C CYS A 43 0.55 8.75 -0.12
N LEU A 44 1.73 9.35 0.02
CA LEU A 44 2.58 9.20 1.22
C LEU A 44 1.90 9.75 2.48
N SER A 45 1.24 10.91 2.39
CA SER A 45 0.48 11.48 3.49
C SER A 45 -0.70 10.57 3.89
N ASN A 46 -1.38 10.01 2.90
CA ASN A 46 -2.52 9.12 3.11
C ASN A 46 -2.10 7.82 3.81
N VAL A 47 -1.03 7.15 3.35
CA VAL A 47 -0.53 5.93 4.01
C VAL A 47 -0.05 6.22 5.44
N LYS A 48 0.55 7.39 5.68
CA LYS A 48 0.96 7.81 7.03
C LYS A 48 -0.25 7.98 7.95
N GLN A 49 -1.28 8.70 7.51
CA GLN A 49 -2.50 8.92 8.31
C GLN A 49 -3.22 7.61 8.61
N LEU A 50 -3.27 6.68 7.65
CA LEU A 50 -3.83 5.34 7.88
C LEU A 50 -2.99 4.53 8.87
N GLY A 51 -1.65 4.57 8.76
CA GLY A 51 -0.74 3.92 9.70
C GLY A 51 -0.88 4.45 11.13
N LEU A 52 -0.99 5.77 11.29
CA LEU A 52 -1.28 6.37 12.59
C LEU A 52 -2.64 5.93 13.14
N GLY A 53 -3.67 5.84 12.29
CA GLY A 53 -4.98 5.30 12.69
C GLY A 53 -4.91 3.84 13.17
N ILE A 54 -4.07 3.02 12.55
CA ILE A 54 -3.79 1.65 13.03
C ILE A 54 -3.10 1.69 14.40
N LEU A 55 -2.12 2.56 14.59
CA LEU A 55 -1.42 2.68 15.88
C LEU A 55 -2.33 3.19 17.00
N MET A 56 -3.29 4.06 16.69
CA MET A 56 -4.34 4.45 17.64
C MET A 56 -5.22 3.26 18.03
N TYR A 57 -5.62 2.43 17.07
CA TYR A 57 -6.33 1.18 17.35
C TYR A 57 -5.52 0.26 18.27
N VAL A 58 -4.23 0.06 17.96
CA VAL A 58 -3.32 -0.77 18.76
C VAL A 58 -3.25 -0.28 20.21
N GLN A 59 -3.18 1.04 20.41
CA GLN A 59 -3.18 1.63 21.76
C GLN A 59 -4.49 1.37 22.52
N ASP A 60 -5.65 1.45 21.86
CA ASP A 60 -6.95 1.21 22.49
C ASP A 60 -7.21 -0.27 22.81
N TYR A 61 -6.52 -1.19 22.14
CA TYR A 61 -6.74 -2.64 22.21
C TYR A 61 -5.56 -3.39 22.85
N ASP A 62 -5.03 -2.89 23.98
CA ASP A 62 -3.98 -3.53 24.77
C ASP A 62 -2.71 -3.90 23.97
N GLU A 63 -2.31 -2.99 23.08
CA GLU A 63 -1.18 -3.13 22.15
C GLU A 63 -1.34 -4.23 21.10
N ASN A 64 -2.53 -4.80 20.95
CA ASN A 64 -2.78 -5.86 19.98
C ASN A 64 -2.97 -5.28 18.57
N PHE A 65 -2.23 -5.83 17.61
CA PHE A 65 -2.49 -5.64 16.20
C PHE A 65 -3.72 -6.43 15.75
N LEU A 66 -4.21 -6.07 14.57
CA LEU A 66 -5.32 -6.74 13.91
C LEU A 66 -4.99 -8.22 13.64
N THR A 67 -5.91 -9.12 13.98
CA THR A 67 -5.79 -10.58 13.76
C THR A 67 -6.62 -11.04 12.58
N THR A 68 -6.35 -12.22 12.04
CA THR A 68 -7.19 -12.74 10.95
C THR A 68 -8.58 -13.15 11.42
N GLN A 69 -8.70 -13.66 12.65
CA GLN A 69 -9.99 -14.11 13.18
C GLN A 69 -10.98 -12.98 13.51
N ASN A 70 -10.51 -11.76 13.81
CA ASN A 70 -11.39 -10.61 14.09
C ASN A 70 -11.85 -9.87 12.82
N GLY A 71 -12.00 -10.60 11.70
CA GLY A 71 -12.58 -10.11 10.44
C GLY A 71 -11.65 -10.06 9.24
N LEU A 72 -10.45 -10.66 9.28
CA LEU A 72 -9.62 -10.84 8.08
C LEU A 72 -9.83 -12.26 7.57
N GLY A 73 -10.75 -12.40 6.63
CA GLY A 73 -10.80 -13.60 5.80
C GLY A 73 -9.41 -13.92 5.29
N GLY A 74 -9.02 -15.18 5.45
CA GLY A 74 -7.79 -15.73 4.88
C GLY A 74 -7.70 -15.45 3.39
N ASP A 75 -6.55 -15.79 2.81
CA ASP A 75 -6.19 -15.49 1.43
C ASP A 75 -7.03 -16.23 0.36
N TYR A 76 -8.21 -16.75 0.72
CA TYR A 76 -9.14 -17.45 -0.15
C TYR A 76 -10.53 -16.83 -0.11
N PRO A 77 -11.22 -16.72 -1.25
CA PRO A 77 -12.67 -16.58 -1.23
C PRO A 77 -13.26 -17.87 -0.61
N GLY A 78 -13.67 -17.80 0.66
CA GLY A 78 -14.22 -18.91 1.46
C GLY A 78 -15.42 -18.50 2.34
N TRP A 79 -16.46 -19.34 2.42
CA TRP A 79 -17.65 -19.14 3.26
C TRP A 79 -17.29 -19.32 4.74
N ASP A 80 -17.68 -18.37 5.59
CA ASP A 80 -17.60 -18.42 7.05
C ASP A 80 -18.94 -18.94 7.62
N PRO A 81 -18.99 -20.20 8.10
CA PRO A 81 -20.20 -20.77 8.69
C PRO A 81 -20.44 -20.36 10.16
N TYR A 82 -19.52 -19.64 10.81
CA TYR A 82 -19.72 -19.06 12.15
C TYR A 82 -20.46 -17.72 12.10
N CYS A 83 -20.30 -16.96 11.00
CA CYS A 83 -21.08 -15.74 10.70
C CYS A 83 -22.14 -15.93 9.61
N GLY A 84 -22.12 -17.04 8.87
CA GLY A 84 -23.01 -17.32 7.75
C GLY A 84 -22.73 -16.50 6.49
N THR A 85 -21.47 -16.14 6.18
CA THR A 85 -21.13 -15.35 4.97
C THR A 85 -19.69 -15.48 4.49
N TRP A 86 -19.35 -15.09 3.25
CA TRP A 86 -17.97 -15.12 2.71
C TRP A 86 -17.13 -13.94 3.22
N VAL A 87 -15.88 -14.16 3.67
CA VAL A 87 -14.98 -13.09 4.15
C VAL A 87 -13.64 -13.15 3.43
N GLY A 88 -13.11 -12.01 2.97
CA GLY A 88 -11.79 -11.90 2.35
C GLY A 88 -11.09 -10.58 2.64
N PHE A 89 -9.76 -10.62 2.84
CA PHE A 89 -8.72 -9.57 2.76
C PHE A 89 -8.92 -8.14 3.36
N ARG A 90 -10.13 -7.66 3.71
CA ARG A 90 -10.43 -6.21 3.54
C ARG A 90 -11.16 -5.50 4.71
N SER A 91 -11.15 -6.05 5.93
CA SER A 91 -11.82 -5.43 7.08
C SER A 91 -10.97 -4.45 7.90
N TRP A 92 -9.64 -4.44 7.74
CA TRP A 92 -8.76 -3.54 8.51
C TRP A 92 -9.14 -2.07 8.34
N VAL A 93 -9.56 -1.67 7.13
CA VAL A 93 -9.98 -0.30 6.84
C VAL A 93 -11.18 0.07 7.70
N ARG A 94 -12.15 -0.84 7.89
CA ARG A 94 -13.34 -0.63 8.73
C ARG A 94 -12.96 -0.44 10.20
N ILE A 95 -12.02 -1.24 10.70
CA ILE A 95 -11.52 -1.16 12.07
C ILE A 95 -10.82 0.18 12.31
N VAL A 96 -10.12 0.69 11.30
CA VAL A 96 -9.36 1.95 11.40
C VAL A 96 -10.22 3.19 11.12
N GLN A 97 -11.37 3.06 10.45
CA GLN A 97 -12.24 4.20 10.12
C GLN A 97 -12.64 5.08 11.31
N PRO A 98 -12.98 4.57 12.51
CA PRO A 98 -13.32 5.41 13.66
C PRO A 98 -12.21 6.37 14.07
N TYR A 99 -10.95 6.00 13.82
CA TYR A 99 -9.76 6.81 14.13
C TYR A 99 -9.45 7.83 13.05
N VAL A 100 -9.60 7.42 11.79
CA VAL A 100 -9.20 8.23 10.63
C VAL A 100 -10.33 9.16 10.16
N LYS A 101 -11.60 8.73 10.26
CA LYS A 101 -12.82 9.46 9.91
C LYS A 101 -12.86 10.07 8.51
N ASN A 102 -12.00 9.60 7.60
CA ASN A 102 -11.89 10.09 6.24
C ASN A 102 -11.58 8.93 5.26
N LYS A 103 -12.59 8.59 4.47
CA LYS A 103 -12.55 7.50 3.48
C LYS A 103 -11.66 7.83 2.27
N GLN A 104 -11.42 9.12 1.96
CA GLN A 104 -10.56 9.51 0.85
C GLN A 104 -9.09 9.16 1.09
N LEU A 105 -8.70 8.98 2.36
CA LEU A 105 -7.35 8.56 2.72
C LEU A 105 -7.05 7.13 2.26
N CYS A 106 -8.06 6.31 1.98
CA CYS A 106 -7.87 4.98 1.40
C CYS A 106 -7.45 5.02 -0.07
N LEU A 107 -7.41 6.20 -0.69
CA LEU A 107 -7.15 6.36 -2.12
C LEU A 107 -5.83 7.11 -2.35
N CYS A 108 -4.98 6.54 -3.18
CA CYS A 108 -3.86 7.25 -3.78
C CYS A 108 -4.33 8.00 -5.04
N PRO A 109 -4.11 9.33 -5.18
CA PRO A 109 -4.48 10.09 -6.38
C PRO A 109 -3.82 9.66 -7.69
N SER A 110 -2.75 8.87 -7.63
CA SER A 110 -2.12 8.24 -8.81
C SER A 110 -2.65 6.84 -9.11
N GLY A 111 -3.38 6.22 -8.18
CA GLY A 111 -4.02 4.94 -8.41
C GLY A 111 -5.28 5.08 -9.26
N PRO A 112 -5.59 4.11 -10.12
CA PRO A 112 -6.85 4.12 -10.84
C PRO A 112 -7.98 4.05 -9.81
N ARG A 113 -9.01 4.89 -9.96
CA ARG A 113 -10.24 4.70 -9.16
C ARG A 113 -10.72 3.29 -9.39
N ASN A 114 -11.41 2.71 -8.40
CA ASN A 114 -12.04 1.42 -8.58
C ASN A 114 -11.04 0.26 -8.78
N PHE A 115 -9.76 0.45 -8.43
CA PHE A 115 -8.69 -0.56 -8.58
C PHE A 115 -9.02 -1.90 -7.94
N MET A 116 -9.89 -1.88 -6.93
CA MET A 116 -10.51 -3.05 -6.33
C MET A 116 -12.02 -2.82 -6.11
N LEU A 117 -12.77 -2.55 -7.20
CA LEU A 117 -14.23 -2.74 -7.18
C LEU A 117 -14.50 -4.19 -6.79
N GLY A 118 -15.24 -4.40 -5.71
CA GLY A 118 -15.37 -5.72 -5.08
C GLY A 118 -14.57 -5.86 -3.79
N GLY A 119 -14.18 -4.73 -3.16
CA GLY A 119 -13.67 -4.61 -1.79
C GLY A 119 -14.41 -5.44 -0.73
N THR A 120 -15.64 -5.83 -1.04
CA THR A 120 -16.39 -6.89 -0.42
C THR A 120 -17.06 -7.66 -1.55
N GLY A 121 -16.55 -8.84 -1.91
CA GLY A 121 -17.35 -9.86 -2.57
C GLY A 121 -18.31 -10.45 -1.55
N VAL A 122 -19.15 -9.61 -0.95
CA VAL A 122 -20.26 -10.03 -0.11
C VAL A 122 -21.47 -9.70 -0.95
N ALA A 123 -22.14 -10.73 -1.44
CA ALA A 123 -23.48 -10.55 -1.98
C ALA A 123 -24.30 -9.79 -0.90
N ASP A 124 -24.91 -8.68 -1.31
CA ASP A 124 -25.74 -7.78 -0.51
C ASP A 124 -25.05 -6.77 0.43
N GLY A 125 -24.89 -5.53 -0.06
CA GLY A 125 -24.97 -4.30 0.75
C GLY A 125 -23.67 -3.61 1.19
N MET A 126 -22.53 -4.33 1.28
CA MET A 126 -21.29 -3.79 1.88
C MET A 126 -20.33 -3.09 0.88
N ALA A 127 -20.66 -3.12 -0.41
CA ALA A 127 -19.91 -2.41 -1.47
C ALA A 127 -20.03 -0.87 -1.40
N THR A 128 -20.84 -0.34 -0.49
CA THR A 128 -21.20 1.09 -0.40
C THR A 128 -20.28 1.91 0.49
N ASP A 129 -19.54 1.29 1.41
CA ASP A 129 -18.73 2.03 2.38
C ASP A 129 -17.47 2.65 1.76
N PHE A 130 -16.89 2.01 0.75
CA PHE A 130 -15.70 2.47 0.01
C PHE A 130 -15.92 2.33 -1.50
N PRO A 131 -16.82 3.15 -2.07
CA PRO A 131 -17.24 3.00 -3.46
C PRO A 131 -16.09 3.19 -4.46
N GLU A 132 -15.03 3.91 -4.07
CA GLU A 132 -13.84 4.17 -4.88
C GLU A 132 -12.71 3.13 -4.67
N GLY A 133 -12.89 2.16 -3.76
CA GLY A 133 -11.92 1.12 -3.43
C GLY A 133 -10.92 1.50 -2.33
N ASN A 134 -9.81 0.75 -2.27
CA ASN A 134 -8.69 0.94 -1.33
C ASN A 134 -7.36 0.69 -2.06
N HIS A 135 -6.41 1.60 -1.91
CA HIS A 135 -5.09 1.59 -2.57
C HIS A 135 -3.94 1.24 -1.63
N PHE A 136 -4.24 0.91 -0.37
CA PHE A 136 -3.24 0.59 0.66
C PHE A 136 -3.50 -0.78 1.29
N LEU A 137 -2.46 -1.42 1.80
CA LEU A 137 -2.53 -2.76 2.39
C LEU A 137 -1.84 -2.74 3.75
N PHE A 138 -2.57 -3.15 4.80
CA PHE A 138 -1.97 -3.52 6.07
C PHE A 138 -1.08 -4.75 5.88
N LYS A 139 0.11 -4.77 6.48
CA LYS A 139 1.08 -5.86 6.28
C LYS A 139 0.56 -7.14 6.92
N HIS A 140 -0.12 -7.96 6.12
CA HIS A 140 -0.83 -9.17 6.57
C HIS A 140 0.03 -10.20 7.31
N CYS A 141 1.35 -10.22 7.07
CA CYS A 141 2.25 -11.10 7.82
C CYS A 141 2.27 -10.79 9.33
N ILE A 142 1.90 -9.58 9.75
CA ILE A 142 1.71 -9.24 11.18
C ILE A 142 0.53 -10.04 11.74
N ALA A 143 -0.60 -10.08 11.03
CA ALA A 143 -1.75 -10.86 11.46
C ALA A 143 -1.48 -12.37 11.38
N ALA A 144 -0.85 -12.83 10.29
CA ALA A 144 -0.53 -14.25 10.08
C ALA A 144 0.47 -14.79 11.13
N ALA A 145 1.43 -13.97 11.56
CA ALA A 145 2.32 -14.31 12.67
C ALA A 145 1.54 -14.58 13.97
N GLY A 146 0.50 -13.79 14.23
CA GLY A 146 -0.36 -14.00 15.40
C GLY A 146 -1.12 -15.32 15.35
N ASP A 147 -1.68 -15.66 14.18
CA ASP A 147 -2.39 -16.93 14.02
C ASP A 147 -1.50 -18.14 14.24
N PHE A 148 -0.26 -18.09 13.76
CA PHE A 148 0.73 -19.13 13.99
C PHE A 148 1.03 -19.33 15.48
N LEU A 149 1.04 -18.24 16.25
CA LEU A 149 1.28 -18.27 17.70
C LEU A 149 0.01 -18.53 18.52
N GLY A 150 -1.16 -18.62 17.87
CA GLY A 150 -2.45 -18.74 18.54
C GLY A 150 -2.83 -17.52 19.39
N ARG A 151 -2.25 -16.35 19.12
CA ARG A 151 -2.53 -15.09 19.84
C ARG A 151 -2.32 -13.86 18.94
N PRO A 152 -3.02 -12.74 19.18
CA PRO A 152 -2.68 -11.49 18.49
C PRO A 152 -1.21 -11.10 18.69
N MET A 153 -0.61 -10.52 17.65
CA MET A 153 0.69 -9.86 17.75
C MET A 153 0.55 -8.57 18.56
N LYS A 154 1.48 -8.34 19.47
CA LYS A 154 1.56 -7.11 20.27
C LYS A 154 2.65 -6.19 19.76
N LEU A 155 2.52 -4.89 20.02
CA LEU A 155 3.59 -3.94 19.75
C LEU A 155 4.90 -4.33 20.44
N SER A 156 4.83 -4.84 21.67
CA SER A 156 5.97 -5.35 22.43
C SER A 156 6.67 -6.57 21.82
N ASP A 157 6.05 -7.27 20.87
CA ASP A 157 6.66 -8.42 20.19
C ASP A 157 7.73 -7.99 19.16
N PHE A 158 7.81 -6.69 18.86
CA PHE A 158 8.66 -6.15 17.80
C PHE A 158 9.81 -5.31 18.37
N ASN A 159 11.04 -5.72 18.08
CA ASN A 159 12.24 -5.10 18.66
C ASN A 159 12.77 -3.92 17.83
N VAL A 160 12.30 -3.73 16.59
CA VAL A 160 12.72 -2.63 15.70
C VAL A 160 11.54 -2.00 14.92
N PRO A 161 10.59 -1.31 15.60
CA PRO A 161 9.40 -0.75 14.95
C PRO A 161 9.70 0.17 13.75
N SER A 162 10.82 0.91 13.78
CA SER A 162 11.27 1.78 12.69
C SER A 162 11.74 1.06 11.43
N SER A 163 11.94 -0.26 11.49
CA SER A 163 12.33 -1.06 10.33
C SER A 163 11.21 -2.00 9.88
N ILE A 164 10.04 -1.90 10.51
CA ILE A 164 8.91 -2.76 10.25
C ILE A 164 7.80 -2.00 9.55
N VAL A 165 7.51 -2.41 8.32
CA VAL A 165 6.40 -1.85 7.54
C VAL A 165 5.08 -2.30 8.14
N LEU A 166 4.24 -1.33 8.49
CA LEU A 166 2.90 -1.54 9.03
C LEU A 166 1.84 -1.56 7.92
N ILE A 167 1.93 -0.59 7.01
CA ILE A 167 1.00 -0.41 5.89
C ILE A 167 1.76 0.15 4.69
N HIS A 168 1.41 -0.31 3.49
CA HIS A 168 2.06 0.10 2.25
C HIS A 168 1.05 0.29 1.12
N GLU A 169 1.45 0.96 0.04
CA GLU A 169 0.68 0.97 -1.20
C GLU A 169 0.49 -0.44 -1.77
N TYR A 170 -0.70 -0.68 -2.31
CA TYR A 170 -1.06 -1.97 -2.90
C TYR A 170 -0.38 -2.22 -4.25
N ALA A 171 -0.03 -1.16 -4.98
CA ALA A 171 0.74 -1.23 -6.22
C ALA A 171 1.68 -0.01 -6.32
N SER A 172 2.70 -0.10 -7.18
CA SER A 172 3.57 1.05 -7.42
C SER A 172 2.95 2.04 -8.40
N TYR A 173 2.06 2.88 -7.90
CA TYR A 173 1.31 3.84 -8.71
C TYR A 173 2.17 4.89 -9.43
N HIS A 174 3.42 5.05 -8.99
CA HIS A 174 4.35 6.10 -9.43
C HIS A 174 5.52 5.61 -10.27
N ASN A 175 5.71 4.29 -10.40
CA ASN A 175 6.78 3.74 -11.26
C ASN A 175 6.28 2.67 -12.24
N ASN A 176 5.29 1.86 -11.85
CA ASN A 176 4.83 0.70 -12.60
C ASN A 176 3.46 0.26 -12.06
N GLN A 177 2.40 0.82 -12.65
CA GLN A 177 1.02 0.59 -12.22
C GLN A 177 0.51 -0.85 -12.46
N GLN A 178 1.23 -1.65 -13.26
CA GLN A 178 0.84 -3.02 -13.60
C GLN A 178 1.31 -4.06 -12.58
N ALA A 179 2.23 -3.69 -11.68
CA ALA A 179 2.64 -4.56 -10.60
C ALA A 179 1.62 -4.48 -9.46
N VAL A 180 0.55 -5.23 -9.66
CA VAL A 180 -0.51 -5.47 -8.71
C VAL A 180 -0.27 -6.84 -8.14
N MET A 181 -0.31 -6.99 -6.80
CA MET A 181 0.05 -8.23 -6.11
C MET A 181 1.50 -8.64 -6.40
N THR A 182 2.39 -8.44 -5.44
CA THR A 182 3.48 -9.38 -5.14
C THR A 182 4.33 -8.75 -4.04
N MET A 183 4.14 -9.14 -2.79
CA MET A 183 5.30 -9.56 -1.97
C MET A 183 5.55 -11.07 -2.16
N ILE A 184 4.86 -11.66 -3.15
CA ILE A 184 4.78 -13.09 -3.45
C ILE A 184 5.86 -13.50 -4.48
N ASP A 185 6.16 -12.62 -5.44
CA ASP A 185 7.19 -12.82 -6.46
C ASP A 185 8.33 -11.81 -6.24
N PRO A 186 9.50 -12.31 -5.84
CA PRO A 186 10.69 -11.49 -5.65
C PRO A 186 11.13 -10.65 -6.84
N GLN A 187 10.96 -11.16 -8.05
CA GLN A 187 11.42 -10.49 -9.26
C GLN A 187 10.56 -9.28 -9.58
N LEU A 188 9.25 -9.38 -9.33
CA LEU A 188 8.32 -8.28 -9.53
C LEU A 188 8.53 -7.17 -8.48
N VAL A 189 8.78 -7.56 -7.23
CA VAL A 189 9.03 -6.61 -6.13
C VAL A 189 10.25 -5.74 -6.37
N GLN A 190 11.34 -6.27 -6.94
CA GLN A 190 12.56 -5.50 -7.19
C GLN A 190 12.34 -4.26 -8.08
N GLY A 191 11.35 -4.32 -8.98
CA GLY A 191 10.98 -3.22 -9.85
C GLY A 191 10.00 -2.21 -9.23
N LEU A 192 9.53 -2.43 -8.00
CA LEU A 192 8.51 -1.58 -7.38
C LEU A 192 9.13 -0.43 -6.62
N ASN A 193 8.32 0.59 -6.38
CA ASN A 193 8.62 1.59 -5.37
C ASN A 193 7.31 1.98 -4.68
N LEU A 194 7.24 1.84 -3.36
CA LEU A 194 5.99 1.99 -2.63
C LEU A 194 6.11 3.11 -1.60
N ASN A 195 5.03 3.88 -1.42
CA ASN A 195 4.85 4.66 -0.20
C ASN A 195 4.48 3.69 0.94
N VAL A 196 5.25 3.73 2.02
CA VAL A 196 5.05 2.85 3.18
C VAL A 196 5.05 3.64 4.47
N CYS A 197 4.35 3.13 5.47
CA CYS A 197 4.36 3.61 6.84
C CYS A 197 4.83 2.49 7.76
N PHE A 198 5.70 2.83 8.70
CA PHE A 198 6.35 1.92 9.65
C PHE A 198 5.58 1.86 10.97
N MET A 199 5.92 0.88 11.83
CA MET A 199 5.25 0.68 13.12
C MET A 199 5.47 1.82 14.13
N ASP A 200 6.48 2.66 13.94
CA ASP A 200 6.67 3.89 14.72
C ASP A 200 5.91 5.10 14.14
N GLY A 201 5.17 4.92 13.04
CA GLY A 201 4.36 5.95 12.39
C GLY A 201 5.11 6.86 11.41
N HIS A 202 6.42 6.68 11.20
CA HIS A 202 7.09 7.39 10.11
C HIS A 202 6.73 6.75 8.76
N ALA A 203 6.77 7.56 7.70
CA ALA A 203 6.46 7.10 6.35
C ALA A 203 7.52 7.58 5.39
N LYS A 204 7.94 6.70 4.48
CA LYS A 204 8.89 7.02 3.41
C LYS A 204 8.51 6.27 2.13
N TYR A 205 9.08 6.72 1.03
CA TYR A 205 9.03 5.98 -0.21
C TYR A 205 10.21 5.02 -0.27
N VAL A 206 9.92 3.75 -0.51
CA VAL A 206 10.89 2.67 -0.42
C VAL A 206 10.95 1.92 -1.76
N PRO A 207 12.16 1.72 -2.33
CA PRO A 207 12.35 0.81 -3.44
C PRO A 207 12.03 -0.63 -3.05
N GLY A 208 11.31 -1.32 -3.90
CA GLY A 208 10.75 -2.63 -3.60
C GLY A 208 11.79 -3.69 -3.29
N GLY A 209 12.98 -3.60 -3.91
CA GLY A 209 14.12 -4.45 -3.57
C GLY A 209 14.64 -4.33 -2.12
N GLN A 210 14.12 -3.40 -1.31
CA GLN A 210 14.41 -3.32 0.13
C GLN A 210 13.43 -4.15 0.99
N PHE A 211 12.32 -4.63 0.45
CA PHE A 211 11.37 -5.45 1.21
C PHE A 211 11.86 -6.89 1.33
N ARG A 212 11.91 -7.43 2.56
CA ARG A 212 11.99 -8.89 2.76
C ARG A 212 10.73 -9.55 2.19
N GLN A 213 10.90 -10.74 1.63
CA GLN A 213 9.82 -11.49 0.98
C GLN A 213 9.84 -12.95 1.43
N ALA A 214 8.65 -13.52 1.64
CA ALA A 214 8.47 -14.95 1.83
C ALA A 214 8.03 -15.57 0.50
N ARG A 215 8.72 -16.61 0.03
CA ARG A 215 8.31 -17.37 -1.15
C ARG A 215 7.14 -18.27 -0.75
N LEU A 216 6.00 -18.09 -1.41
CA LEU A 216 4.84 -18.95 -1.18
C LEU A 216 5.12 -20.37 -1.73
N PRO A 217 5.00 -21.44 -0.93
CA PRO A 217 4.88 -22.77 -1.49
C PRO A 217 3.56 -22.88 -2.27
N ALA A 218 3.57 -23.59 -3.39
CA ALA A 218 2.43 -23.76 -4.30
C ALA A 218 1.18 -24.41 -3.65
N SER A 219 1.28 -24.89 -2.41
CA SER A 219 0.20 -25.54 -1.65
C SER A 219 -0.74 -24.58 -0.91
N GLY A 220 -0.66 -23.28 -1.18
CA GLY A 220 -1.76 -22.39 -0.89
C GLY A 220 -1.85 -21.83 0.53
N HIS A 221 -0.94 -22.15 1.44
CA HIS A 221 -0.76 -21.30 2.62
C HIS A 221 0.32 -20.27 2.30
N PRO A 222 0.03 -18.96 2.36
CA PRO A 222 0.96 -17.91 1.96
C PRO A 222 2.21 -17.79 2.87
N TYR A 223 2.42 -18.72 3.80
CA TYR A 223 3.61 -18.73 4.64
C TYR A 223 4.19 -20.13 4.88
N GLY A 224 3.63 -21.18 4.26
CA GLY A 224 3.89 -22.55 4.72
C GLY A 224 3.65 -22.68 6.24
N ASN A 225 4.21 -23.71 6.88
CA ASN A 225 4.45 -23.66 8.31
C ASN A 225 5.82 -23.00 8.50
N PRO A 226 5.92 -21.76 9.02
CA PRO A 226 7.22 -21.17 9.32
C PRO A 226 7.97 -22.07 10.32
N PRO A 227 9.32 -22.06 10.30
CA PRO A 227 10.11 -22.81 11.27
C PRO A 227 9.68 -22.46 12.70
N GLN A 228 9.70 -23.43 13.63
CA GLN A 228 9.29 -23.20 15.02
C GLN A 228 10.11 -22.10 15.73
N ASN A 229 11.29 -21.76 15.18
CA ASN A 229 12.24 -20.78 15.68
C ASN A 229 12.41 -19.57 14.75
N LEU A 230 11.46 -19.30 13.85
CA LEU A 230 11.50 -18.10 13.01
C LEU A 230 11.43 -16.84 13.87
N ASP A 231 12.41 -15.94 13.72
CA ASP A 231 12.30 -14.59 14.29
C ASP A 231 11.10 -13.90 13.64
N LEU A 232 10.10 -13.52 14.42
CA LEU A 232 8.88 -12.88 13.92
C LEU A 232 9.20 -11.52 13.27
N ASN A 233 10.26 -10.85 13.71
CA ASN A 233 10.74 -9.62 13.08
C ASN A 233 11.19 -9.87 11.63
N TRP A 234 11.62 -11.09 11.30
CA TRP A 234 12.04 -11.47 9.95
C TRP A 234 10.94 -11.28 8.91
N LEU A 235 9.70 -11.70 9.22
CA LEU A 235 8.55 -11.56 8.30
C LEU A 235 8.19 -10.09 8.02
N VAL A 236 8.52 -9.21 8.97
CA VAL A 236 7.99 -7.85 9.01
C VAL A 236 9.07 -6.77 8.74
N ARG A 237 10.36 -7.11 8.79
CA ARG A 237 11.50 -6.22 8.50
C ARG A 237 11.60 -5.81 7.02
N ASP A 238 12.12 -4.61 6.80
CA ASP A 238 12.37 -3.96 5.50
C ASP A 238 13.84 -3.49 5.44
N ASP A 239 14.77 -4.44 5.48
CA ASP A 239 16.22 -4.22 5.46
C ASP A 239 16.90 -4.76 4.19
N GLY A 240 16.12 -5.25 3.22
CA GLY A 240 16.61 -5.77 1.94
C GLY A 240 17.35 -7.10 2.02
N ALA A 241 17.34 -7.78 3.17
CA ALA A 241 18.00 -9.06 3.33
C ALA A 241 17.20 -10.23 2.69
N TRP A 242 17.83 -11.39 2.58
CA TRP A 242 17.39 -12.57 1.82
C TRP A 242 15.89 -12.89 1.89
N THR A 243 15.29 -13.18 0.73
CA THR A 243 13.97 -13.79 0.57
C THR A 243 13.96 -15.22 1.13
N TRP A 244 13.07 -15.56 2.06
CA TRP A 244 12.92 -16.94 2.56
C TRP A 244 12.23 -17.80 1.51
N ASP A 245 12.85 -18.93 1.13
CA ASP A 245 12.38 -19.78 0.05
C ASP A 245 11.53 -20.99 0.52
N GLY A 246 11.15 -21.01 1.81
CA GLY A 246 10.39 -22.09 2.43
C GLY A 246 11.22 -23.35 2.76
N ARG A 247 12.52 -23.38 2.42
CA ARG A 247 13.41 -24.54 2.65
C ARG A 247 14.44 -24.30 3.74
N ASP A 248 14.75 -23.04 4.05
CA ASP A 248 15.59 -22.70 5.19
C ASP A 248 14.81 -22.86 6.50
N GLN A 249 15.11 -23.93 7.24
CA GLN A 249 14.55 -24.20 8.56
C GLN A 249 15.17 -23.33 9.66
N ASN A 250 16.26 -22.60 9.36
CA ASN A 250 16.95 -21.82 10.35
C ASN A 250 16.62 -20.34 10.26
N ALA A 251 16.28 -19.78 9.08
CA ALA A 251 15.91 -18.37 8.88
C ALA A 251 16.74 -17.41 9.76
N ARG A 252 18.03 -17.74 9.93
CA ARG A 252 18.95 -16.95 10.74
C ARG A 252 19.41 -15.84 9.84
N ASP A 253 19.31 -14.61 10.34
CA ASP A 253 20.02 -13.48 9.75
C ASP A 253 21.46 -13.93 9.50
N VAL A 254 21.83 -14.03 8.23
CA VAL A 254 23.23 -14.16 7.84
C VAL A 254 23.70 -12.71 7.74
N ASP A 255 24.63 -12.36 8.62
CA ASP A 255 25.19 -11.01 8.84
C ASP A 255 25.34 -10.14 7.58
#